data_AF-A0A962Z9Y4-F1
#
_entry.id   AF-A0A962Z9Y4-F1
#
_cell.length_a   1.000
_cell.length_b   1.000
_cell.length_c   1.000
_cell.angle_alpha   90.00
_cell.angle_beta   90.00
_cell.angle_gamma   90.00
#
_symmetry.space_group_name_H-M   'P 1'
#
loop_
_entity.id
_entity.type
_entity.pdbx_description
1 polymer ?
#
loop_
_entity_poly.entity_id
_entity_poly.type
_entity_poly.pdbx_seq_one_letter_code
_entity_poly.pdbx_strand_id
1 'polypeptide(L)'
;ACPYGAREMDEAAGVMKKCTLCVDRIYNTNLPEEDRVPACVRTCPAGARHFGDLGDPSSDVSKLVGQRGGYELMPEQGTKPVNRYLPPRRRDPDDFHIARLAEPEAKGFLGWLDRALSALD
;
A
#
# COMPACT_ATOMS: atom_id res chain seq x y z
N ALA A 1 -29.32 -4.68 1.20
CA ALA A 1 -28.20 -5.65 1.31
C ALA A 1 -26.87 -4.91 1.10
N CYS A 2 -25.71 -5.47 1.47
CA CYS A 2 -24.42 -4.84 1.18
C CYS A 2 -24.12 -4.92 -0.33
N PRO A 3 -23.98 -3.79 -1.05
CA PRO A 3 -23.77 -3.80 -2.50
C PRO A 3 -22.33 -4.17 -2.89
N TYR A 4 -21.42 -4.19 -1.93
CA TYR A 4 -19.98 -4.45 -2.14
C TYR A 4 -19.61 -5.92 -2.03
N GLY A 5 -20.54 -6.81 -1.72
CA GLY A 5 -20.23 -8.22 -1.43
C GLY A 5 -19.30 -8.41 -0.23
N ALA A 6 -19.13 -7.40 0.63
CA ALA A 6 -18.12 -7.39 1.70
C ALA A 6 -18.49 -8.21 2.96
N ARG A 7 -19.45 -9.14 2.85
CA ARG A 7 -19.88 -10.02 3.93
C ARG A 7 -19.82 -11.46 3.43
N GLU A 8 -19.17 -12.31 4.19
CA GLU A 8 -18.95 -13.72 3.87
C GLU A 8 -19.54 -14.59 4.99
N MET A 9 -20.17 -15.71 4.65
CA MET A 9 -20.68 -16.64 5.66
C MET A 9 -19.54 -17.55 6.11
N ASP A 10 -19.31 -17.63 7.42
CA ASP A 10 -18.54 -18.72 8.00
C ASP A 10 -19.51 -19.86 8.33
N GLU A 11 -19.49 -20.92 7.51
CA GLU A 11 -20.38 -22.07 7.67
C GLU A 11 -20.11 -22.86 8.95
N ALA A 12 -18.85 -22.93 9.39
CA ALA A 12 -18.48 -23.69 10.58
C ALA A 12 -18.94 -22.98 11.86
N ALA A 13 -18.81 -21.66 11.91
CA ALA A 13 -19.26 -20.86 13.05
C ALA A 13 -20.75 -20.46 12.95
N GLY A 14 -21.38 -20.61 11.78
CA GLY A 14 -22.76 -20.20 11.54
C GLY A 14 -22.98 -18.69 11.60
N VAL A 15 -21.96 -17.88 11.32
CA VAL A 15 -22.00 -16.42 11.46
C VAL A 15 -21.49 -15.70 10.21
N MET A 16 -22.07 -14.54 9.91
CA MET A 16 -21.55 -13.65 8.88
C MET A 16 -20.29 -12.92 9.37
N LYS A 17 -19.20 -13.05 8.62
CA LYS A 17 -17.95 -12.31 8.81
C LYS A 17 -17.85 -11.17 7.79
N LYS A 18 -17.06 -10.16 8.13
CA LYS A 18 -16.68 -9.05 7.25
C LYS A 18 -15.36 -8.47 7.72
N CYS A 19 -14.75 -7.62 6.89
CA CYS A 19 -13.65 -6.78 7.33
C CYS A 19 -14.04 -5.95 8.57
N THR A 20 -13.19 -5.99 9.58
CA THR A 20 -13.29 -5.23 10.83
C THR A 20 -12.29 -4.08 10.91
N LEU A 21 -11.60 -3.78 9.79
CA LEU A 21 -10.54 -2.78 9.70
C LEU A 21 -9.37 -3.07 10.67
N CYS A 22 -9.11 -4.36 10.95
CA CYS A 22 -8.11 -4.81 11.91
C CYS A 22 -8.26 -4.12 13.27
N VAL A 23 -9.49 -4.05 13.79
CA VAL A 23 -9.82 -3.45 15.09
C VAL A 23 -8.93 -3.98 16.23
N ASP A 24 -8.58 -5.26 16.17
CA ASP A 24 -7.69 -5.97 17.07
C ASP A 24 -6.23 -5.50 16.99
N ARG A 25 -5.82 -4.87 15.89
CA ARG A 25 -4.46 -4.40 15.64
C ARG A 25 -4.31 -2.91 15.89
N ILE A 26 -5.25 -2.10 15.42
CA ILE A 26 -5.20 -0.63 15.52
C ILE A 26 -5.29 -0.14 16.97
N TYR A 27 -5.96 -0.91 17.85
CA TYR A 27 -6.07 -0.57 19.28
C TYR A 27 -5.11 -1.37 20.17
N ASN A 28 -4.23 -2.20 19.60
CA ASN A 28 -3.32 -3.02 20.38
C ASN A 28 -2.13 -2.21 20.88
N THR A 29 -2.15 -1.87 22.17
CA THR A 29 -1.08 -1.09 22.80
C THR A 29 0.23 -1.85 22.98
N ASN A 30 0.23 -3.17 22.78
CA ASN A 30 1.46 -3.98 22.80
C ASN A 30 2.27 -3.85 21.49
N LEU A 31 1.69 -3.27 20.44
CA LEU A 31 2.40 -2.96 19.21
C LEU A 31 2.98 -1.54 19.27
N PRO A 32 4.14 -1.29 18.64
CA PRO A 32 4.60 0.06 18.33
C PRO A 32 3.52 0.87 17.61
N GLU A 33 3.48 2.19 17.79
CA GLU A 33 2.41 3.04 17.24
C GLU A 33 2.38 3.00 15.70
N GLU A 34 3.55 3.03 15.07
CA GLU A 34 3.74 2.86 13.63
C GLU A 34 3.19 1.53 13.11
N ASP A 35 3.13 0.53 13.98
CA ASP A 35 2.60 -0.78 13.73
C ASP A 35 1.11 -0.89 14.05
N ARG A 36 0.41 0.15 14.49
CA ARG A 36 -1.04 0.11 14.79
C ARG A 36 -1.92 0.52 13.60
N VAL A 37 -1.62 -0.05 12.43
CA VAL A 37 -2.38 0.16 11.18
C VAL A 37 -3.00 -1.15 10.67
N PRO A 38 -3.98 -1.17 9.76
CA PRO A 38 -4.51 -2.42 9.23
C PRO A 38 -3.44 -3.30 8.57
N ALA A 39 -3.60 -4.62 8.67
CA ALA A 39 -2.64 -5.58 8.14
C ALA A 39 -2.42 -5.39 6.63
N CYS A 40 -3.50 -5.18 5.86
CA CYS A 40 -3.44 -4.95 4.42
C CYS A 40 -2.72 -3.66 4.01
N VAL A 41 -2.62 -2.69 4.92
CA VAL A 41 -1.88 -1.42 4.74
C VAL A 41 -0.41 -1.67 5.02
N ARG A 42 -0.09 -2.27 6.17
CA ARG A 42 1.29 -2.60 6.57
C ARG A 42 1.99 -3.51 5.57
N THR A 43 1.30 -4.51 5.03
CA THR A 43 1.91 -5.50 4.13
C THR A 43 1.99 -5.04 2.68
N CYS A 44 1.52 -3.82 2.33
CA CYS A 44 1.50 -3.37 0.95
C CYS A 44 2.90 -2.95 0.48
N PRO A 45 3.59 -3.72 -0.38
CA PRO A 45 4.95 -3.36 -0.82
C PRO A 45 4.97 -2.13 -1.72
N ALA A 46 3.86 -1.90 -2.44
CA ALA A 46 3.73 -0.77 -3.37
C ALA A 46 3.37 0.55 -2.68
N GLY A 47 3.12 0.55 -1.36
CA GLY A 47 2.64 1.74 -0.66
C GLY A 47 1.31 2.29 -1.20
N ALA A 48 0.46 1.43 -1.76
CA ALA A 48 -0.75 1.83 -2.47
C ALA A 48 -1.96 2.08 -1.54
N ARG A 49 -1.85 1.70 -0.25
CA ARG A 49 -2.92 1.81 0.73
C ARG A 49 -2.47 2.75 1.84
N HIS A 50 -3.35 3.67 2.24
CA HIS A 50 -3.12 4.63 3.31
C HIS A 50 -4.25 4.50 4.32
N PHE A 51 -3.93 4.73 5.60
CA PHE A 51 -4.87 4.59 6.71
C PHE A 51 -4.74 5.78 7.66
N GLY A 52 -5.87 6.21 8.21
CA GLY A 52 -5.99 7.39 9.07
C GLY A 52 -7.45 7.80 9.21
N ASP A 53 -7.69 8.89 9.93
CA ASP A 53 -9.02 9.44 10.13
C ASP A 53 -9.44 10.34 8.95
N LEU A 54 -10.38 9.88 8.13
CA LEU A 54 -10.92 10.67 7.02
C LEU A 54 -11.84 11.83 7.49
N GLY A 55 -12.29 11.80 8.75
CA GLY A 55 -13.06 12.87 9.37
C GLY A 55 -12.20 14.04 9.84
N ASP A 56 -10.90 13.82 10.07
CA ASP A 56 -9.93 14.85 10.43
C ASP A 56 -9.32 15.46 9.16
N PRO A 57 -9.58 16.75 8.84
CA PRO A 57 -9.01 17.42 7.66
C PRO A 57 -7.47 17.53 7.71
N SER A 58 -6.87 17.43 8.88
CA SER A 58 -5.43 17.51 9.09
C SER A 58 -4.72 16.17 8.88
N SER A 59 -5.46 15.05 8.80
CA SER A 59 -4.88 13.72 8.59
C SER A 59 -4.26 13.57 7.19
N ASP A 60 -3.25 12.71 7.09
CA ASP A 60 -2.58 12.45 5.81
C ASP A 60 -3.52 11.85 4.77
N VAL A 61 -4.48 11.01 5.20
CA VAL A 61 -5.48 10.42 4.30
C VAL A 61 -6.43 11.49 3.77
N SER A 62 -6.92 12.39 4.62
CA SER A 62 -7.80 13.48 4.20
C SER A 62 -7.11 14.42 3.21
N LYS A 63 -5.87 14.81 3.51
CA LYS A 63 -5.03 15.61 2.60
C LYS A 63 -4.81 14.89 1.27
N LEU A 64 -4.44 13.60 1.30
CA LEU A 64 -4.15 12.82 0.10
C LEU A 64 -5.39 12.69 -0.81
N VAL A 65 -6.56 12.39 -0.22
CA VAL A 65 -7.83 12.30 -0.94
C VAL A 65 -8.17 13.64 -1.58
N GLY A 66 -8.08 14.75 -0.84
CA GLY A 66 -8.35 16.08 -1.36
C GLY A 66 -7.40 16.48 -2.49
N GLN A 67 -6.09 16.25 -2.32
CA GLN A 67 -5.06 16.64 -3.29
C GLN A 67 -5.11 15.84 -4.59
N ARG A 68 -5.43 14.54 -4.51
CA ARG A 68 -5.40 13.64 -5.67
C ARG A 68 -6.77 13.41 -6.30
N GLY A 69 -7.83 14.08 -5.83
CA GLY A 69 -9.19 13.91 -6.35
C GLY A 69 -9.74 12.52 -6.07
N GLY A 70 -9.63 12.05 -4.82
CA GLY A 70 -10.13 10.75 -4.42
C GLY A 70 -11.66 10.64 -4.56
N TYR A 71 -12.14 9.47 -4.92
CA TYR A 71 -13.54 9.21 -5.27
C TYR A 71 -14.12 7.98 -4.56
N GLU A 72 -15.45 7.87 -4.53
CA GLU A 72 -16.17 6.75 -3.92
C GLU A 72 -16.24 5.54 -4.84
N LEU A 73 -16.21 4.35 -4.25
CA LEU A 73 -16.53 3.14 -4.99
C LEU A 73 -18.05 3.01 -5.14
N MET A 74 -18.51 2.88 -6.38
CA MET A 74 -19.92 2.68 -6.73
C MET A 74 -20.85 3.74 -6.09
N PRO A 75 -20.67 5.04 -6.41
CA PRO A 75 -21.46 6.13 -5.83
C PRO A 75 -22.97 5.99 -6.08
N GLU A 76 -23.38 5.32 -7.16
CA GLU A 76 -24.76 5.00 -7.49
C GLU A 76 -25.49 4.18 -6.42
N GLN A 77 -24.76 3.50 -5.54
CA GLN A 77 -25.33 2.72 -4.43
C GLN A 77 -25.77 3.59 -3.25
N GLY A 78 -25.40 4.88 -3.21
CA GLY A 78 -25.84 5.83 -2.19
C GLY A 78 -25.36 5.56 -0.76
N THR A 79 -24.43 4.61 -0.55
CA THR A 79 -24.02 4.17 0.79
C THR A 79 -22.92 5.02 1.44
N LYS A 80 -22.32 5.95 0.67
CA LYS A 80 -21.27 6.87 1.12
C LYS A 80 -20.12 6.15 1.86
N PRO A 81 -19.43 5.19 1.21
CA PRO A 81 -18.38 4.42 1.86
C PRO A 81 -17.21 5.32 2.30
N VAL A 82 -16.58 4.97 3.43
CA VAL A 82 -15.43 5.73 3.96
C VAL A 82 -14.17 5.49 3.13
N ASN A 83 -13.99 4.30 2.56
CA ASN A 83 -12.84 4.01 1.70
C ASN A 83 -12.89 4.86 0.42
N ARG A 84 -11.82 5.63 0.18
CA ARG A 84 -11.65 6.44 -1.03
C ARG A 84 -10.63 5.81 -1.95
N TYR A 85 -10.91 5.86 -3.25
CA TYR A 85 -10.00 5.42 -4.30
C TYR A 85 -9.31 6.64 -4.90
N LEU A 86 -8.06 6.48 -5.29
CA LEU A 86 -7.30 7.54 -5.96
C LEU A 86 -7.25 7.24 -7.45
N PRO A 87 -7.34 8.26 -8.32
CA PRO A 87 -7.17 8.05 -9.76
C PRO A 87 -5.79 7.45 -10.05
N PRO A 88 -5.67 6.65 -11.13
CA PRO A 88 -4.40 6.09 -11.55
C PRO A 88 -3.32 7.19 -11.62
N ARG A 89 -2.15 6.90 -11.05
CA ARG A 89 -1.01 7.82 -11.18
C ARG A 89 -0.61 7.83 -12.65
N ARG A 90 -0.34 9.02 -13.20
CA ARG A 90 0.34 9.10 -14.49
C ARG A 90 1.70 8.42 -14.34
N ARG A 91 2.05 7.56 -15.28
CA ARG A 91 3.36 6.94 -15.32
C ARG A 91 4.37 8.02 -15.66
N ASP A 92 5.33 8.26 -14.78
CA ASP A 92 6.52 9.00 -15.16
C ASP A 92 7.37 8.06 -16.04
N PRO A 93 7.77 8.46 -17.25
CA PRO A 93 8.73 7.71 -18.05
C PRO A 93 10.02 7.37 -17.27
N ASP A 94 10.40 8.21 -16.30
CA ASP A 94 11.65 8.08 -15.55
C ASP A 94 11.53 7.26 -14.25
N ASP A 95 10.31 6.83 -13.86
CA ASP A 95 10.02 6.11 -12.59
C ASP A 95 10.69 4.71 -12.47
N PHE A 96 11.17 4.14 -13.59
CA PHE A 96 11.74 2.78 -13.65
C PHE A 96 13.09 2.73 -14.37
N HIS A 97 14.10 3.42 -13.85
CA HIS A 97 15.49 3.14 -14.20
C HIS A 97 16.13 2.10 -13.27
N ILE A 98 15.66 0.84 -13.34
CA ILE A 98 16.38 -0.30 -12.74
C ILE A 98 17.84 -0.35 -13.26
N ALA A 99 18.06 0.13 -14.49
CA ALA A 99 19.38 0.27 -15.10
C ALA A 99 20.40 1.08 -14.27
N ARG A 100 19.96 1.98 -13.36
CA ARG A 100 20.91 2.73 -12.51
C ARG A 100 21.42 1.92 -11.32
N LEU A 101 20.72 0.84 -10.94
CA LEU A 101 21.07 0.01 -9.79
C LEU A 101 21.99 -1.18 -10.12
N ALA A 102 22.38 -1.38 -11.39
CA ALA A 102 23.13 -2.57 -11.77
C ALA A 102 24.15 -2.31 -12.87
N GLU A 103 25.20 -1.54 -12.56
CA GLU A 103 26.59 -1.94 -12.86
C GLU A 103 27.45 -1.41 -11.71
N PRO A 104 27.71 -2.19 -10.64
CA PRO A 104 28.70 -1.77 -9.67
C PRO A 104 30.06 -1.77 -10.36
N GLU A 105 30.59 -0.59 -10.70
CA GLU A 105 32.00 -0.45 -11.08
C GLU A 105 32.86 -0.91 -9.89
N ALA A 106 33.40 -2.13 -9.97
CA ALA A 106 34.39 -2.59 -9.03
C ALA A 106 35.62 -1.68 -9.13
N LYS A 107 36.02 -1.03 -8.03
CA LYS A 107 37.20 -0.15 -7.97
C LYS A 107 38.36 -0.82 -7.25
N GLY A 108 39.58 -0.39 -7.56
CA GLY A 108 40.80 -0.90 -6.93
C GLY A 108 41.09 -2.35 -7.32
N PHE A 109 41.44 -3.17 -6.34
CA PHE A 109 41.83 -4.57 -6.56
C PHE A 109 40.75 -5.39 -7.28
N LEU A 110 39.48 -5.22 -6.88
CA LEU A 110 38.36 -5.94 -7.47
C LEU A 110 38.16 -5.56 -8.94
N GLY A 111 38.35 -4.29 -9.30
CA GLY A 111 38.27 -3.85 -10.70
C GLY A 111 39.43 -4.32 -11.57
N TRP A 112 40.63 -4.46 -11.00
CA TRP A 112 41.76 -5.07 -11.70
C TRP A 112 41.53 -6.57 -11.94
N LEU A 113 41.04 -7.29 -10.91
CA LEU A 113 40.77 -8.73 -10.99
C LEU A 113 39.70 -9.02 -12.05
N ASP A 114 38.64 -8.23 -12.09
CA ASP A 114 37.56 -8.37 -13.06
C ASP A 114 38.10 -8.22 -14.50
N ARG A 115 38.92 -7.17 -14.75
CA ARG A 115 39.59 -6.98 -16.05
C ARG A 115 40.56 -8.11 -16.42
N ALA A 116 41.28 -8.65 -15.44
CA ALA A 116 42.23 -9.73 -15.66
C ALA A 116 41.51 -11.03 -16.04
N LEU A 117 40.37 -11.31 -15.40
CA LEU A 117 39.55 -12.49 -15.71
C LEU A 117 38.82 -12.34 -17.05
N SER A 118 38.26 -11.17 -17.37
CA SER A 118 37.64 -10.93 -18.67
C SER A 118 38.60 -10.99 -19.86
N ALA A 119 39.91 -10.87 -19.63
CA ALA A 119 40.92 -10.99 -20.68
C ALA A 119 41.34 -12.45 -20.96
N LEU A 120 40.84 -13.41 -20.17
CA LEU A 120 41.10 -14.84 -20.32
C LEU A 120 39.94 -15.61 -20.99
N ASP A 121 38.78 -14.98 -21.13
CA ASP A 121 37.66 -15.42 -21.98
C ASP A 121 37.86 -14.92 -23.43
#